data_AF-A0A1F6BQK1-F1
#
_entry.id   AF-A0A1F6BQK1-F1
#
_cell.length_a   1.000
_cell.length_b   1.000
_cell.length_c   1.000
_cell.angle_alpha   90.00
_cell.angle_beta   90.00
_cell.angle_gamma   90.00
#
_symmetry.space_group_name_H-M   'P 1'
#
loop_
_entity.id
_entity.type
_entity.pdbx_description
1 polymer ?
#
loop_
_entity_poly.entity_id
_entity_poly.type
_entity_poly.pdbx_seq_one_letter_code
_entity_poly.pdbx_strand_id
1 'polypeptide(L)'
;MARKLTIKQNRWVEETVKTLNPTEAVRRVYNTKNDDVAKSIAYENLTKPYLKNAVENELKRLGLNEKEIAKIHKRNIEQSENISASNTALDIYFKLTGAYAPEKKTNLNINSDFEDPNNRVKELLIELRRIGELNNNLLDELKNIP
;
A
#
# COMPACT_ATOMS: atom_id res chain seq x y z
N MET A 1 20.88 -14.46 -20.19
CA MET A 1 20.39 -15.81 -19.82
C MET A 1 19.03 -15.68 -19.13
N ALA A 2 18.03 -16.48 -19.50
CA ALA A 2 16.74 -16.47 -18.81
C ALA A 2 16.92 -17.01 -17.39
N ARG A 3 16.49 -16.24 -16.38
CA ARG A 3 16.57 -16.65 -14.97
C ARG A 3 15.63 -17.84 -14.75
N LYS A 4 16.19 -18.99 -14.37
CA LYS A 4 15.39 -20.18 -14.06
C LYS A 4 14.59 -19.91 -12.78
N LEU A 5 13.29 -20.18 -12.83
CA LEU A 5 12.40 -20.06 -11.67
C LEU A 5 12.75 -21.13 -10.64
N THR A 6 12.64 -20.75 -9.37
CA THR A 6 12.72 -21.70 -8.25
C THR A 6 11.45 -22.55 -8.17
N ILE A 7 11.52 -23.66 -7.43
CA ILE A 7 10.36 -24.56 -7.22
C ILE A 7 9.16 -23.80 -6.66
N LYS A 8 9.37 -22.94 -5.65
CA LYS A 8 8.29 -22.13 -5.05
C LYS A 8 7.71 -21.13 -6.05
N GLN A 9 8.55 -20.51 -6.86
CA GLN A 9 8.12 -19.56 -7.88
C GLN A 9 7.28 -20.23 -8.98
N ASN A 10 7.70 -21.40 -9.47
CA ASN A 10 6.91 -22.18 -10.41
C ASN A 10 5.54 -22.53 -9.83
N ARG A 11 5.51 -23.04 -8.59
CA ARG A 11 4.25 -23.38 -7.92
C ARG A 11 3.35 -22.15 -7.73
N TRP A 12 3.93 -20.99 -7.43
CA TRP A 12 3.16 -19.74 -7.35
C TRP A 12 2.59 -19.32 -8.71
N VAL A 13 3.35 -19.47 -9.80
CA VAL A 13 2.85 -19.21 -11.16
C VAL A 13 1.65 -20.12 -11.48
N GLU A 14 1.78 -21.43 -11.23
CA GLU A 14 0.71 -22.41 -11.44
C GLU A 14 -0.56 -22.07 -10.63
N GLU A 15 -0.42 -21.82 -9.33
CA GLU A 15 -1.56 -21.46 -8.48
C GLU A 15 -2.16 -20.10 -8.83
N THR A 16 -1.35 -19.15 -9.32
CA THR A 16 -1.83 -17.83 -9.79
C THR A 16 -2.74 -17.99 -10.99
N VAL A 17 -2.35 -18.82 -11.95
CA VAL A 17 -3.16 -19.06 -13.14
C VAL A 17 -4.40 -19.90 -12.83
N LYS A 18 -4.28 -20.87 -11.92
CA LYS A 18 -5.40 -21.70 -11.48
C LYS A 18 -6.48 -20.91 -10.75
N THR A 19 -6.09 -20.01 -9.85
CA THR A 19 -7.02 -19.24 -9.02
C THR A 19 -7.43 -17.90 -9.64
N LEU A 20 -6.68 -17.43 -10.64
CA LEU A 20 -6.76 -16.06 -11.17
C LEU A 20 -6.65 -14.98 -10.08
N ASN A 21 -6.07 -15.33 -8.93
CA ASN A 21 -5.92 -14.46 -7.77
C ASN A 21 -4.50 -14.62 -7.19
N PRO A 22 -3.58 -13.71 -7.54
CA PRO A 22 -2.18 -13.78 -7.11
C PRO A 22 -2.00 -13.82 -5.57
N THR A 23 -2.89 -13.16 -4.81
CA THR A 23 -2.89 -13.16 -3.35
C THR A 23 -3.30 -14.52 -2.78
N GLU A 24 -4.34 -15.14 -3.34
CA GLU A 24 -4.74 -16.51 -2.96
C GLU A 24 -3.66 -17.53 -3.33
N ALA A 25 -3.01 -17.36 -4.48
CA ALA A 25 -1.87 -18.18 -4.86
C ALA A 25 -0.72 -18.05 -3.85
N VAL A 26 -0.49 -16.84 -3.32
CA VAL A 26 0.50 -16.66 -2.25
C VAL A 26 0.10 -17.46 -1.00
N ARG A 27 -1.14 -17.38 -0.54
CA ARG A 27 -1.63 -18.14 0.63
C ARG A 27 -1.44 -19.64 0.48
N ARG A 28 -1.58 -20.16 -0.74
CA ARG A 28 -1.45 -21.59 -1.05
C ARG A 28 0.01 -22.06 -1.14
N VAL A 29 0.95 -21.17 -1.41
CA VAL A 29 2.35 -21.52 -1.72
C VAL A 29 3.33 -21.08 -0.64
N TYR A 30 3.06 -19.95 0.01
CA TYR A 30 3.92 -19.37 1.03
C TYR A 30 3.23 -19.45 2.39
N ASN A 31 4.02 -19.63 3.44
CA ASN A 31 3.52 -19.52 4.80
C ASN A 31 3.38 -18.04 5.17
N THR A 32 2.18 -17.49 4.99
CA THR A 32 1.87 -16.09 5.29
C THR A 32 1.21 -15.95 6.64
N LYS A 33 1.67 -14.98 7.44
CA LYS A 33 1.13 -14.74 8.78
C LYS A 33 -0.27 -14.12 8.75
N ASN A 34 -0.55 -13.29 7.76
CA ASN A 34 -1.82 -12.59 7.59
C ASN A 34 -2.02 -12.18 6.12
N ASP A 35 -3.18 -11.56 5.87
CA ASP A 35 -3.62 -11.15 4.54
C ASP A 35 -2.76 -10.06 3.92
N ASP A 36 -2.28 -9.11 4.73
CA ASP A 36 -1.49 -7.99 4.24
C ASP A 36 -0.10 -8.45 3.79
N VAL A 37 0.48 -9.43 4.47
CA VAL A 37 1.71 -10.11 4.04
C VAL A 37 1.48 -10.84 2.72
N ALA A 38 0.35 -11.53 2.56
CA ALA A 38 0.04 -12.23 1.31
C ALA A 38 -0.09 -11.26 0.13
N LYS A 39 -0.79 -10.14 0.32
CA LYS A 39 -0.95 -9.07 -0.69
C LYS A 39 0.40 -8.45 -1.05
N SER A 40 1.23 -8.16 -0.04
CA SER A 40 2.56 -7.57 -0.25
C SER A 40 3.46 -8.48 -1.08
N ILE A 41 3.52 -9.78 -0.76
CA ILE A 41 4.30 -10.77 -1.53
C ILE A 41 3.76 -10.92 -2.95
N ALA A 42 2.42 -10.94 -3.12
CA ALA A 42 1.81 -11.04 -4.43
C ALA A 42 2.18 -9.83 -5.30
N TYR A 43 2.10 -8.62 -4.75
CA TYR A 43 2.54 -7.39 -5.42
C TYR A 43 4.03 -7.43 -5.79
N GLU A 44 4.90 -7.82 -4.86
CA GLU A 44 6.33 -7.94 -5.11
C GLU A 44 6.62 -8.98 -6.21
N ASN A 45 5.91 -10.10 -6.24
CA ASN A 45 6.06 -11.11 -7.28
C ASN A 45 5.61 -10.63 -8.66
N LEU A 46 4.54 -9.84 -8.73
CA LEU A 46 4.03 -9.27 -9.98
C LEU A 46 4.91 -8.12 -10.52
N THR A 47 5.62 -7.41 -9.64
CA THR A 47 6.57 -6.35 -10.06
C THR A 47 7.89 -6.92 -10.59
N LYS A 48 8.21 -8.19 -10.28
CA LYS A 48 9.40 -8.88 -10.82
C LYS A 48 9.16 -9.28 -12.29
N PRO A 49 9.88 -8.70 -13.27
CA PRO A 49 9.58 -8.90 -14.70
C PRO A 49 9.61 -10.37 -15.14
N TYR A 50 10.57 -11.16 -14.63
CA TYR A 50 10.72 -12.57 -14.99
C TYR A 50 9.58 -13.46 -14.47
N LEU A 51 8.96 -13.10 -13.33
CA LEU A 51 7.79 -13.80 -12.80
C LEU A 51 6.52 -13.39 -13.54
N LYS A 52 6.37 -12.09 -13.79
CA LYS A 52 5.28 -11.56 -14.61
C LYS A 52 5.22 -12.25 -15.97
N ASN A 53 6.35 -12.30 -16.67
CA ASN A 53 6.45 -12.97 -17.98
C ASN A 53 6.12 -14.46 -17.90
N ALA A 54 6.47 -15.14 -16.80
CA ALA A 54 6.15 -16.55 -16.62
C ALA A 54 4.63 -16.78 -16.46
N VAL A 55 3.95 -15.92 -15.68
CA VAL A 55 2.49 -15.94 -15.56
C VAL A 55 1.83 -15.67 -16.91
N GLU A 56 2.28 -14.64 -17.64
CA GLU A 56 1.74 -14.32 -18.97
C GLU A 56 1.92 -15.46 -19.98
N ASN A 57 3.08 -16.10 -20.00
CA ASN A 57 3.34 -17.24 -20.88
C ASN A 57 2.46 -18.44 -20.53
N GLU A 58 2.25 -18.70 -19.25
CA GLU A 58 1.39 -19.80 -18.80
C GLU A 58 -0.09 -19.54 -19.11
N LEU A 59 -0.56 -18.30 -18.95
CA LEU A 59 -1.90 -17.87 -19.39
C LEU A 59 -2.06 -18.07 -20.90
N LYS A 60 -1.10 -17.59 -21.70
CA LYS A 60 -1.10 -17.79 -23.17
C LYS A 60 -1.11 -19.27 -23.54
N ARG A 61 -0.34 -20.10 -22.85
CA ARG A 61 -0.28 -21.56 -23.07
C ARG A 61 -1.64 -22.22 -22.83
N LEU A 62 -2.39 -21.74 -21.85
CA LEU A 62 -3.75 -22.20 -21.54
C LEU A 62 -4.82 -21.59 -22.45
N GLY A 63 -4.42 -20.88 -23.50
CA GLY A 63 -5.35 -20.25 -24.44
C GLY A 63 -5.99 -18.97 -23.92
N LEU A 64 -5.60 -18.49 -22.74
CA LEU A 64 -6.06 -17.22 -22.16
C LEU A 64 -5.27 -16.05 -22.79
N ASN A 65 -5.46 -15.87 -24.09
CA ASN A 65 -4.97 -14.71 -24.84
C ASN A 65 -6.09 -13.65 -24.98
N GLU A 66 -5.71 -12.44 -25.42
CA GLU A 66 -6.62 -11.30 -25.59
C GLU A 66 -7.97 -11.64 -26.24
N LYS A 67 -7.94 -12.46 -27.30
CA LYS A 67 -9.14 -12.80 -28.06
C LYS A 67 -10.07 -13.75 -27.31
N GLU A 68 -9.52 -14.77 -26.66
CA GLU A 68 -10.33 -15.73 -25.90
C GLU A 68 -10.84 -15.14 -24.58
N ILE A 69 -10.04 -14.29 -23.94
CA ILE A 69 -10.46 -13.52 -22.76
C ILE A 69 -11.61 -12.57 -23.14
N ALA A 70 -11.52 -11.84 -24.26
CA ALA A 70 -12.63 -11.01 -24.77
C ALA A 70 -13.91 -11.83 -25.05
N LYS A 71 -13.78 -13.07 -25.51
CA LYS A 71 -14.90 -13.98 -25.78
C LYS A 71 -15.54 -14.51 -24.49
N ILE A 72 -14.75 -14.90 -23.50
CA ILE A 72 -15.23 -15.27 -22.16
C ILE A 72 -15.88 -14.05 -21.48
N HIS A 73 -15.33 -12.85 -21.65
CA HIS A 73 -15.90 -11.60 -21.13
C HIS A 73 -17.25 -11.28 -21.74
N LYS A 74 -17.38 -11.33 -23.07
CA LYS A 74 -18.67 -11.14 -23.75
C LYS A 74 -19.72 -12.11 -23.21
N ARG A 75 -19.36 -13.39 -23.12
CA ARG A 75 -20.22 -14.44 -22.58
C ARG A 75 -20.61 -14.19 -21.12
N ASN A 76 -19.68 -13.80 -20.24
CA ASN A 76 -19.96 -13.62 -18.81
C ASN A 76 -20.76 -12.34 -18.51
N ILE A 77 -20.54 -11.26 -19.27
CA ILE A 77 -21.38 -10.04 -19.25
C ILE A 77 -22.80 -10.38 -19.70
N GLU A 78 -22.94 -11.25 -20.70
CA GLU A 78 -24.24 -11.71 -21.19
C GLU A 78 -24.93 -12.73 -20.25
N GLN A 79 -24.21 -13.36 -19.31
CA GLN A 79 -24.71 -14.53 -18.57
C GLN A 79 -24.80 -14.45 -17.03
N SER A 80 -24.30 -13.42 -16.31
CA SER A 80 -24.24 -13.54 -14.82
C SER A 80 -24.73 -12.35 -13.99
N GLU A 81 -25.50 -12.69 -12.93
CA GLU A 81 -25.89 -11.81 -11.81
C GLU A 81 -24.72 -11.46 -10.86
N ASN A 82 -23.54 -12.11 -10.97
CA ASN A 82 -22.39 -11.90 -10.07
C ASN A 82 -21.25 -11.10 -10.73
N ILE A 83 -21.54 -9.82 -10.94
CA ILE A 83 -20.70 -8.81 -11.59
C ILE A 83 -19.35 -8.60 -10.88
N SER A 84 -19.26 -8.82 -9.57
CA SER A 84 -18.11 -8.42 -8.74
C SER A 84 -16.83 -9.24 -9.02
N ALA A 85 -16.95 -10.57 -9.12
CA ALA A 85 -15.81 -11.44 -9.41
C ALA A 85 -15.26 -11.20 -10.84
N SER A 86 -16.16 -10.96 -11.80
CA SER A 86 -15.81 -10.61 -13.18
C SER A 86 -15.03 -9.29 -13.25
N ASN A 87 -15.42 -8.28 -12.47
CA ASN A 87 -14.73 -6.99 -12.42
C ASN A 87 -13.31 -7.09 -11.82
N THR A 88 -13.10 -7.97 -10.85
CA THR A 88 -11.77 -8.18 -10.26
C THR A 88 -10.81 -8.87 -11.24
N ALA A 89 -11.30 -9.84 -12.00
CA ALA A 89 -10.52 -10.48 -13.06
C ALA A 89 -10.16 -9.48 -14.18
N LEU A 90 -11.09 -8.59 -14.55
CA LEU A 90 -10.85 -7.48 -15.49
C LEU A 90 -9.75 -6.52 -14.99
N ASP A 91 -9.83 -6.12 -13.72
CA ASP A 91 -8.84 -5.22 -13.10
C ASP A 91 -7.43 -5.82 -13.12
N ILE A 92 -7.29 -7.10 -12.77
CA ILE A 92 -6.00 -7.81 -12.81
C ILE A 92 -5.46 -7.88 -14.24
N TYR A 93 -6.31 -8.21 -15.21
CA TYR A 93 -5.92 -8.32 -16.61
C TYR A 93 -5.36 -7.00 -17.16
N PHE A 94 -6.09 -5.89 -16.99
CA PHE A 94 -5.65 -4.59 -17.50
C PHE A 94 -4.37 -4.09 -16.80
N LYS A 95 -4.18 -4.41 -15.51
CA LYS A 95 -2.93 -4.13 -14.78
C LYS A 95 -1.74 -4.95 -15.31
N LEU A 96 -1.97 -6.22 -15.68
CA LEU A 96 -0.93 -7.09 -16.22
C LEU A 96 -0.50 -6.66 -17.63
N THR A 97 -1.46 -6.39 -18.51
CA THR A 97 -1.17 -6.03 -19.91
C THR A 97 -0.75 -4.58 -20.11
N GLY A 98 -0.86 -3.74 -19.08
CA GLY A 98 -0.52 -2.32 -19.15
C GLY A 98 -1.58 -1.49 -19.89
N ALA A 99 -2.78 -2.03 -20.07
CA ALA A 99 -3.90 -1.37 -20.72
C ALA A 99 -4.70 -0.44 -19.78
N TYR A 100 -4.30 -0.32 -18.50
CA TYR A 100 -4.83 0.68 -17.58
C TYR A 100 -4.28 2.07 -17.90
N ALA A 101 -5.13 3.10 -17.82
CA ALA A 101 -4.66 4.49 -17.83
C ALA A 101 -3.68 4.70 -16.66
N PRO A 102 -2.56 5.41 -16.86
CA PRO A 102 -1.55 5.60 -15.81
C PRO A 102 -2.19 6.26 -14.58
N GLU A 103 -1.99 5.66 -13.40
CA GLU A 103 -2.47 6.22 -12.13
C GLU A 103 -1.82 7.59 -11.88
N LYS A 104 -2.62 8.66 -11.88
CA LYS A 104 -2.17 9.97 -11.44
C LYS A 104 -2.06 9.96 -9.92
N LYS A 105 -0.87 9.70 -9.39
CA LYS A 105 -0.57 9.86 -7.96
C LYS A 105 -0.33 11.34 -7.68
N THR A 106 -1.29 11.97 -7.02
CA THR A 106 -1.12 13.33 -6.50
C THR A 106 -0.56 13.24 -5.10
N ASN A 107 0.70 13.66 -4.91
CA ASN A 107 1.26 13.83 -3.58
C ASN A 107 0.76 15.15 -3.00
N LEU A 108 -0.06 15.08 -1.95
CA LEU A 108 -0.43 16.25 -1.14
C LEU A 108 0.57 16.37 0.01
N ASN A 109 1.42 17.40 -0.04
CA ASN A 109 2.25 17.76 1.11
C ASN A 109 1.54 18.86 1.90
N ILE A 110 1.06 18.53 3.10
CA ILE A 110 0.46 19.49 4.01
C ILE A 110 1.54 19.92 5.00
N ASN A 111 2.13 21.09 4.78
CA ASN A 111 2.92 21.76 5.79
C ASN A 111 1.96 22.56 6.67
N SER A 112 1.79 22.12 7.90
CA SER A 112 1.01 22.82 8.91
C SER A 112 1.97 23.42 9.94
N ASP A 113 2.04 24.75 10.00
CA ASP A 113 2.70 25.47 11.08
C ASP A 113 1.75 25.47 12.29
N PHE A 114 1.64 24.34 12.96
CA PHE A 114 1.02 24.33 14.28
C PHE A 114 1.98 25.00 15.24
N GLU A 115 1.60 26.16 15.79
CA GLU A 115 2.30 26.73 16.95
C GLU A 115 2.40 25.66 18.04
N ASP A 116 3.63 25.40 18.53
CA ASP A 116 3.87 24.45 19.62
C ASP A 116 2.93 24.83 20.79
N PRO A 117 1.95 23.98 21.16
CA PRO A 117 1.00 24.32 22.21
C PRO A 117 1.69 24.56 23.56
N ASN A 118 2.96 24.17 23.70
CA ASN A 118 3.78 24.45 24.87
C ASN A 118 4.43 25.84 24.86
N ASN A 119 4.36 26.61 23.76
CA ASN A 119 4.90 27.98 23.74
C ASN A 119 4.18 28.86 24.75
N ARG A 120 2.85 28.76 24.86
CA ARG A 120 2.08 29.51 25.86
C ARG A 120 2.46 29.11 27.29
N VAL A 121 2.75 27.83 27.52
CA VAL A 121 3.19 27.32 28.83
C VAL A 121 4.59 27.87 29.17
N LYS A 122 5.52 27.89 28.21
CA LYS A 122 6.87 28.44 28.39
C LYS A 122 6.84 29.94 28.71
N GLU A 123 6.02 30.72 28.01
CA GLU A 123 5.83 32.14 28.27
C GLU A 123 5.34 32.40 29.70
N LEU A 124 4.30 31.68 30.13
CA LEU A 124 3.73 31.81 31.47
C LEU A 124 4.75 31.44 32.57
N LEU A 125 5.59 30.45 32.33
CA LEU A 125 6.65 30.07 33.28
C LEU A 125 7.73 31.14 33.41
N ILE A 126 8.06 31.84 32.33
CA ILE A 126 9.01 32.97 32.35
C ILE A 126 8.42 34.15 33.13
N GLU A 127 7.15 34.48 32.90
CA GLU A 127 6.46 35.54 33.63
C GLU A 127 6.39 35.26 35.13
N LEU A 128 6.01 34.02 35.53
CA LEU A 128 5.96 33.62 36.94
C LEU A 128 7.33 33.71 37.63
N ARG A 129 8.41 33.31 36.94
CA ARG A 129 9.77 33.45 37.47
C ARG A 129 10.12 34.92 37.73
N ARG A 130 9.82 35.80 36.77
CA ARG A 130 10.10 37.24 36.88
C ARG A 130 9.34 37.89 38.03
N ILE A 131 8.09 37.49 38.24
CA ILE A 131 7.28 37.95 39.39
C ILE A 131 7.93 37.51 40.71
N GLY A 132 8.39 36.25 40.79
CA GLY A 132 9.08 35.73 41.97
C GLY A 132 10.36 36.51 42.30
N GLU A 133 11.18 36.80 41.28
CA GLU A 133 12.39 37.61 41.43
C GLU A 133 12.09 39.04 41.90
N LEU A 134 11.06 39.68 41.32
CA LEU A 134 10.64 41.03 41.72
C LEU A 134 10.18 41.07 43.17
N ASN A 135 9.39 40.08 43.59
CA ASN A 135 8.91 39.98 44.97
C ASN A 135 10.05 39.76 45.96
N ASN A 136 11.05 38.94 45.61
CA ASN A 136 12.22 38.73 46.47
C ASN A 136 13.03 40.02 46.64
N ASN A 137 13.25 40.75 45.55
CA ASN A 137 13.94 42.04 45.60
C ASN A 137 13.17 43.06 46.45
N LEU A 138 11.85 43.16 46.30
CA LEU A 138 11.00 44.02 47.13
C LEU A 138 11.04 43.62 48.62
N LEU A 139 11.03 42.32 48.92
CA LEU A 139 11.15 41.83 50.29
C LEU A 139 12.51 42.18 50.91
N ASP A 140 13.58 42.13 50.12
CA ASP A 140 14.91 42.50 50.58
C ASP A 140 15.06 44.02 50.74
N GLU A 141 14.41 44.83 49.90
CA GLU A 141 14.31 46.29 50.09
C GLU A 141 13.53 46.64 51.37
N LEU A 142 12.40 45.96 51.63
CA LEU A 142 11.59 46.19 52.83
C LEU A 142 12.32 45.81 54.14
N LYS A 143 13.19 44.79 54.13
CA LYS A 143 14.02 44.40 55.29
C LYS A 143 15.08 45.44 55.65
N ASN A 144 15.42 46.34 54.73
CA ASN A 144 16.47 47.35 54.89
C ASN A 144 15.90 48.75 55.19
N ILE A 145 14.58 48.87 55.43
CA ILE A 145 13.98 50.11 55.93
C ILE A 145 14.21 50.16 57.46
N PRO A 146 14.85 51.24 57.99
CA PRO A 146 15.15 51.39 59.41
C PRO A 146 13.91 51.58 60.30
#